data_AF-A0A954IEU8-F1
#
_entry.id   AF-A0A954IEU8-F1
#
_cell.length_a   1.000
_cell.length_b   1.000
_cell.length_c   1.000
_cell.angle_alpha   90.00
_cell.angle_beta   90.00
_cell.angle_gamma   90.00
#
_symmetry.space_group_name_H-M   'P 1'
#
loop_
_entity.id
_entity.type
_entity.pdbx_description
1 polymer ?
#
loop_
_entity_poly.entity_id
_entity_poly.type
_entity_poly.pdbx_seq_one_letter_code
_entity_poly.pdbx_strand_id
1 'polypeptide(L)'
;MADSADDLNTQLTRAFQKRDSAKEKKEAPVQVRGELVPQEPEAEQAEEFARDKMGMISRLRLKNAESAHELEKARTTYMTEMQLLRHRADAAIRESRAFWDAKSVEVAESIKTYVQSTIRALEIDRLDSRNADLQRAYESASSALEKAQASSLPEVMKDRLIQDILRNFETTLERIQNDTIVTRYDLN
;
A
#
# COMPACT_ATOMS: atom_id res chain seq x y z
N MET A 1 -12.55 -4.73 21.13
CA MET A 1 -13.16 -5.02 19.81
C MET A 1 -12.41 -6.20 19.20
N ALA A 2 -12.69 -7.42 19.66
CA ALA A 2 -12.03 -8.65 19.21
C ALA A 2 -12.98 -9.85 19.39
N ASP A 3 -14.16 -9.82 18.75
CA ASP A 3 -15.19 -10.86 18.90
C ASP A 3 -15.76 -11.35 17.56
N SER A 4 -14.93 -11.50 16.52
CA SER A 4 -15.41 -12.00 15.21
C SER A 4 -14.55 -13.11 14.58
N ALA A 5 -13.43 -13.51 15.19
CA ALA A 5 -12.52 -14.50 14.62
C ALA A 5 -12.73 -15.93 15.16
N ASP A 6 -13.37 -16.10 16.33
CA ASP A 6 -13.52 -17.39 17.00
C ASP A 6 -14.74 -18.23 16.54
N ASP A 7 -15.56 -17.69 15.61
CA ASP A 7 -16.86 -18.29 15.25
C ASP A 7 -16.83 -19.16 13.98
N LEU A 8 -15.84 -18.97 13.09
CA LEU A 8 -15.73 -19.72 11.83
C LEU A 8 -15.17 -21.13 12.04
N ASN A 9 -14.21 -21.28 12.95
CA ASN A 9 -13.53 -22.55 13.18
C ASN A 9 -14.42 -23.55 13.96
N THR A 10 -15.26 -23.03 14.86
CA THR A 10 -16.30 -23.77 15.59
C THR A 10 -17.47 -24.18 14.70
N GLN A 11 -17.83 -23.37 13.70
CA GLN A 11 -18.84 -23.73 12.71
C GLN A 11 -18.37 -24.84 11.75
N LEU A 12 -17.11 -24.79 11.29
CA LEU A 12 -16.52 -25.83 10.45
C LEU A 12 -16.44 -27.19 11.17
N THR A 13 -15.98 -27.22 12.41
CA THR A 13 -15.88 -28.46 13.20
C THR A 13 -17.24 -29.11 13.47
N ARG A 14 -18.29 -28.33 13.76
CA ARG A 14 -19.66 -28.86 13.85
C ARG A 14 -20.19 -29.43 12.54
N ALA A 15 -19.84 -28.83 11.40
CA ALA A 15 -20.28 -29.31 10.09
C ALA A 15 -19.65 -30.69 9.74
N PHE A 16 -18.39 -30.91 10.11
CA PHE A 16 -17.73 -32.21 9.92
C PHE A 16 -18.33 -33.30 10.82
N GLN A 17 -18.59 -33.02 12.10
CA GLN A 17 -19.22 -33.98 13.02
C GLN A 17 -20.63 -34.41 12.57
N LYS A 18 -21.41 -33.50 11.98
CA LYS A 18 -22.73 -33.83 11.40
C LYS A 18 -22.62 -34.74 10.18
N ARG A 19 -21.55 -34.64 9.40
CA ARG A 19 -21.35 -35.47 8.20
C ARG A 19 -20.93 -36.89 8.55
N ASP A 20 -20.09 -37.04 9.57
CA ASP A 20 -19.58 -38.36 9.96
C ASP A 20 -20.67 -39.20 10.67
N SER A 21 -21.48 -38.57 11.52
CA SER A 21 -22.65 -39.23 12.15
C SER A 21 -23.77 -39.61 11.17
N ALA A 22 -23.83 -38.97 9.99
CA ALA A 22 -24.77 -39.32 8.92
C ALA A 22 -24.31 -40.52 8.07
N LYS A 23 -22.99 -40.83 8.07
CA LYS A 23 -22.44 -42.00 7.37
C LYS A 23 -22.62 -43.29 8.17
N GLU A 24 -22.47 -43.23 9.50
CA GLU A 24 -22.63 -44.41 10.36
C GLU A 24 -24.08 -44.96 10.40
N LYS A 25 -25.09 -44.13 10.17
CA LYS A 25 -26.51 -44.57 10.17
C LYS A 25 -26.96 -45.32 8.91
N LYS A 26 -26.12 -45.41 7.86
CA LYS A 26 -26.47 -46.09 6.59
C LYS A 26 -25.96 -47.52 6.47
N GLU A 27 -25.19 -48.01 7.44
CA GLU A 27 -24.65 -49.38 7.45
C GLU A 27 -25.35 -50.21 8.52
N ALA A 28 -26.62 -50.55 8.28
CA ALA A 28 -27.29 -51.66 8.96
C ALA A 28 -27.47 -52.80 7.94
N PRO A 29 -27.09 -54.06 8.25
CA PRO A 29 -27.18 -55.15 7.30
C PRO A 29 -28.66 -55.58 7.15
N VAL A 30 -29.14 -55.60 5.91
CA VAL A 30 -30.46 -56.16 5.56
C VAL A 30 -30.40 -57.68 5.76
N GLN A 31 -31.16 -58.21 6.72
CA GLN A 31 -31.42 -59.64 6.83
C GLN A 31 -32.37 -60.09 5.71
N VAL A 32 -31.86 -60.89 4.76
CA VAL A 32 -32.69 -61.55 3.75
C VAL A 32 -33.13 -62.91 4.30
N ARG A 33 -34.42 -63.03 4.58
CA ARG A 33 -35.08 -64.28 4.98
C ARG A 33 -35.34 -65.11 3.71
N GLY A 34 -34.72 -66.28 3.61
CA GLY A 34 -34.93 -67.20 2.50
C GLY A 34 -36.21 -68.01 2.65
N GLU A 35 -36.98 -68.10 1.58
CA GLU A 35 -37.90 -69.20 1.32
C GLU A 35 -37.49 -69.88 0.01
N LEU A 36 -37.29 -71.19 0.10
CA LEU A 36 -36.97 -72.10 -1.00
C LEU A 36 -38.26 -72.48 -1.72
N VAL A 37 -38.33 -72.23 -3.02
CA VAL A 37 -39.25 -72.90 -3.95
C VAL A 37 -38.41 -73.46 -5.10
N PRO A 38 -38.40 -74.78 -5.35
CA PRO A 38 -37.65 -75.36 -6.45
C PRO A 38 -38.51 -75.41 -7.71
N GLN A 39 -38.01 -74.89 -8.82
CA GLN A 39 -38.47 -75.25 -10.16
C GLN A 39 -37.38 -74.95 -11.19
N GLU A 40 -36.83 -76.01 -11.78
CA GLU A 40 -36.16 -76.02 -13.08
C GLU A 40 -36.92 -77.04 -13.96
N PRO A 41 -36.84 -77.03 -15.31
CA PRO A 41 -35.85 -76.33 -16.14
C PRO A 41 -36.42 -75.57 -17.37
N GLU A 42 -35.89 -74.39 -17.69
CA GLU A 42 -35.87 -73.87 -19.07
C GLU A 42 -34.48 -73.29 -19.36
N ALA A 43 -33.58 -74.16 -19.82
CA ALA A 43 -32.16 -73.88 -20.01
C ALA A 43 -31.83 -73.02 -21.25
N GLU A 44 -32.80 -72.62 -22.06
CA GLU A 44 -32.53 -71.82 -23.28
C GLU A 44 -32.91 -70.35 -23.15
N GLN A 45 -33.88 -69.99 -22.29
CA GLN A 45 -34.20 -68.58 -22.04
C GLN A 45 -33.25 -67.92 -21.03
N ALA A 46 -32.74 -68.68 -20.06
CA ALA A 46 -31.84 -68.16 -19.02
C ALA A 46 -30.50 -67.65 -19.57
N GLU A 47 -29.95 -68.26 -20.63
CA GLU A 47 -28.68 -67.83 -21.24
C GLU A 47 -28.83 -66.53 -22.05
N GLU A 48 -29.95 -66.33 -22.73
CA GLU A 48 -30.21 -65.13 -23.52
C GLU A 48 -30.46 -63.92 -22.62
N PHE A 49 -31.22 -64.09 -21.53
CA PHE A 49 -31.39 -63.07 -20.49
C PHE A 49 -30.08 -62.78 -19.73
N ALA A 50 -29.19 -63.76 -19.56
CA ALA A 50 -27.88 -63.55 -18.93
C ALA A 50 -26.92 -62.78 -19.85
N ARG A 51 -26.91 -63.06 -21.16
CA ARG A 51 -26.10 -62.32 -22.16
C ARG A 51 -26.56 -60.88 -22.31
N ASP A 52 -27.87 -60.64 -22.35
CA ASP A 52 -28.42 -59.29 -22.47
C ASP A 52 -28.18 -58.45 -21.20
N LYS A 53 -28.30 -59.07 -20.01
CA LYS A 53 -27.87 -58.47 -18.74
C LYS A 53 -26.37 -58.18 -18.69
N MET A 54 -25.52 -59.06 -19.23
CA MET A 54 -24.08 -58.80 -19.34
C MET A 54 -23.77 -57.62 -20.29
N GLY A 55 -24.48 -57.52 -21.41
CA GLY A 55 -24.40 -56.38 -22.32
C GLY A 55 -24.84 -55.07 -21.67
N MET A 56 -25.88 -55.12 -20.83
CA MET A 56 -26.35 -53.98 -20.04
C MET A 56 -25.34 -53.57 -18.96
N ILE A 57 -24.71 -54.53 -18.27
CA ILE A 57 -23.64 -54.27 -17.28
C ILE A 57 -22.41 -53.67 -17.96
N SER A 58 -22.03 -54.15 -19.15
CA SER A 58 -20.92 -53.60 -19.94
C SER A 58 -21.21 -52.14 -20.35
N ARG A 59 -22.42 -51.84 -20.84
CA ARG A 59 -22.85 -50.46 -21.14
C ARG A 59 -22.88 -49.56 -19.90
N LEU A 60 -23.31 -50.08 -18.75
CA LEU A 60 -23.28 -49.33 -17.48
C LEU A 60 -21.84 -49.07 -17.01
N ARG A 61 -20.92 -50.03 -17.16
CA ARG A 61 -19.50 -49.84 -16.86
C ARG A 61 -18.85 -48.82 -17.81
N LEU A 62 -19.17 -48.86 -19.10
CA LEU A 62 -18.69 -47.89 -20.08
C LEU A 62 -19.18 -46.48 -19.72
N LYS A 63 -20.48 -46.32 -19.42
CA LYS A 63 -21.07 -45.04 -18.99
C LYS A 63 -20.49 -44.54 -17.66
N ASN A 64 -20.19 -45.44 -16.72
CA ASN A 64 -19.49 -45.09 -15.48
C ASN A 64 -18.02 -44.68 -15.72
N ALA A 65 -17.34 -45.30 -16.68
CA ALA A 65 -15.98 -44.91 -17.06
C ALA A 65 -15.96 -43.55 -17.79
N GLU A 66 -16.93 -43.31 -18.67
CA GLU A 66 -17.11 -42.04 -19.37
C GLU A 66 -17.42 -40.91 -18.38
N SER A 67 -18.38 -41.10 -17.48
CA SER A 67 -18.66 -40.12 -16.42
C SER A 67 -17.48 -39.90 -15.46
N ALA A 68 -16.70 -40.93 -15.14
CA ALA A 68 -15.49 -40.77 -14.34
C ALA A 68 -14.44 -39.93 -15.08
N HIS A 69 -14.26 -40.14 -16.38
CA HIS A 69 -13.35 -39.35 -17.22
C HIS A 69 -13.83 -37.90 -17.39
N GLU A 70 -15.13 -37.67 -17.53
CA GLU A 70 -15.72 -36.33 -17.56
C GLU A 70 -15.52 -35.60 -16.22
N LEU A 71 -15.66 -36.29 -15.09
CA LEU A 71 -15.38 -35.75 -13.77
C LEU A 71 -13.89 -35.42 -13.59
N GLU A 72 -13.00 -36.27 -14.11
CA GLU A 72 -11.55 -36.03 -14.07
C GLU A 72 -11.17 -34.81 -14.91
N LYS A 73 -11.73 -34.68 -16.13
CA LYS A 73 -11.55 -33.51 -16.99
C LYS A 73 -12.11 -32.23 -16.35
N ALA A 74 -13.27 -32.31 -15.72
CA ALA A 74 -13.83 -31.19 -14.97
C ALA A 74 -12.90 -30.79 -13.81
N ARG A 75 -12.39 -31.78 -13.06
CA ARG A 75 -11.45 -31.56 -11.96
C ARG A 75 -10.16 -30.88 -12.42
N THR A 76 -9.57 -31.32 -13.53
CA THR A 76 -8.35 -30.68 -14.08
C THR A 76 -8.65 -29.26 -14.52
N THR A 77 -9.80 -29.04 -15.17
CA THR A 77 -10.21 -27.71 -15.64
C THR A 77 -10.37 -26.74 -14.46
N TYR A 78 -11.12 -27.13 -13.42
CA TYR A 78 -11.27 -26.30 -12.21
C TYR A 78 -9.95 -26.05 -11.49
N MET A 79 -9.05 -27.03 -11.44
CA MET A 79 -7.71 -26.83 -10.85
C MET A 79 -6.90 -25.81 -11.65
N THR A 80 -6.94 -25.87 -12.98
CA THR A 80 -6.25 -24.88 -13.83
C THR A 80 -6.84 -23.48 -13.70
N GLU A 81 -8.17 -23.36 -13.66
CA GLU A 81 -8.85 -22.08 -13.45
C GLU A 81 -8.52 -21.50 -12.08
N MET A 82 -8.51 -22.33 -11.02
CA MET A 82 -8.14 -21.89 -9.68
C MET A 82 -6.68 -21.41 -9.62
N GLN A 83 -5.75 -22.09 -10.29
CA GLN A 83 -4.36 -21.65 -10.39
C GLN A 83 -4.23 -20.32 -11.14
N LEU A 84 -4.97 -20.17 -12.24
CA LEU A 84 -4.97 -18.94 -13.03
C LEU A 84 -5.52 -17.76 -12.22
N LEU A 85 -6.58 -17.97 -11.43
CA LEU A 85 -7.09 -16.96 -10.50
C LEU A 85 -6.06 -16.59 -9.43
N ARG A 86 -5.34 -17.57 -8.87
CA ARG A 86 -4.25 -17.29 -7.91
C ARG A 86 -3.13 -16.46 -8.54
N HIS A 87 -2.68 -16.83 -9.73
CA HIS A 87 -1.64 -16.05 -10.43
C HIS A 87 -2.10 -14.63 -10.76
N ARG A 88 -3.36 -14.43 -11.14
CA ARG A 88 -3.92 -13.09 -11.34
C ARG A 88 -4.00 -12.29 -10.05
N ALA A 89 -4.41 -12.91 -8.95
CA ALA A 89 -4.44 -12.27 -7.64
C ALA A 89 -3.03 -11.87 -7.18
N ASP A 90 -2.05 -12.76 -7.31
CA ASP A 90 -0.65 -12.49 -6.97
C ASP A 90 -0.06 -11.38 -7.86
N ALA A 91 -0.36 -11.38 -9.16
CA ALA A 91 0.06 -10.34 -10.08
C ALA A 91 -0.55 -8.98 -9.68
N ALA A 92 -1.84 -8.93 -9.40
CA ALA A 92 -2.51 -7.70 -8.96
C ALA A 92 -1.94 -7.16 -7.64
N ILE A 93 -1.59 -8.03 -6.68
CA ILE A 93 -0.94 -7.63 -5.43
C ILE A 93 0.45 -7.03 -5.71
N ARG A 94 1.24 -7.66 -6.60
CA ARG A 94 2.57 -7.14 -6.98
C ARG A 94 2.46 -5.79 -7.69
N GLU A 95 1.51 -5.66 -8.61
CA GLU A 95 1.24 -4.41 -9.33
C GLU A 95 0.80 -3.31 -8.37
N SER A 96 -0.10 -3.60 -7.44
CA SER A 96 -0.54 -2.63 -6.43
C SER A 96 0.63 -2.17 -5.55
N ARG A 97 1.48 -3.10 -5.10
CA ARG A 97 2.67 -2.75 -4.31
C ARG A 97 3.64 -1.87 -5.11
N ALA A 98 3.97 -2.26 -6.34
CA ALA A 98 4.84 -1.49 -7.21
C ALA A 98 4.28 -0.08 -7.49
N PHE A 99 2.95 0.03 -7.65
CA PHE A 99 2.28 1.32 -7.80
C PHE A 99 2.43 2.20 -6.56
N TRP A 100 2.21 1.67 -5.36
CA TRP A 100 2.35 2.43 -4.12
C TRP A 100 3.80 2.81 -3.83
N ASP A 101 4.75 1.91 -4.11
CA ASP A 101 6.18 2.19 -3.99
C ASP A 101 6.56 3.34 -4.94
N ALA A 102 6.17 3.28 -6.23
CA ALA A 102 6.43 4.34 -7.19
C ALA A 102 5.78 5.68 -6.79
N LYS A 103 4.53 5.65 -6.32
CA LYS A 103 3.84 6.87 -5.86
C LYS A 103 4.48 7.47 -4.63
N SER A 104 4.98 6.65 -3.70
CA SER A 104 5.69 7.15 -2.52
C SER A 104 6.98 7.90 -2.90
N VAL A 105 7.71 7.40 -3.91
CA VAL A 105 8.92 8.04 -4.43
C VAL A 105 8.59 9.36 -5.13
N GLU A 106 7.57 9.36 -6.00
CA GLU A 106 7.11 10.59 -6.69
C GLU A 106 6.72 11.68 -5.68
N VAL A 107 5.96 11.32 -4.65
CA VAL A 107 5.57 12.26 -3.58
C VAL A 107 6.79 12.76 -2.82
N ALA A 108 7.72 11.88 -2.44
CA ALA A 108 8.94 12.28 -1.73
C ALA A 108 9.79 13.26 -2.55
N GLU A 109 9.94 13.04 -3.86
CA GLU A 109 10.66 13.94 -4.77
C GLU A 109 9.94 15.29 -4.94
N SER A 110 8.60 15.28 -5.02
CA SER A 110 7.81 16.51 -5.10
C SER A 110 7.97 17.37 -3.85
N ILE A 111 7.89 16.75 -2.66
CA ILE A 111 8.08 17.44 -1.37
C ILE A 111 9.51 17.97 -1.28
N LYS A 112 10.51 17.15 -1.63
CA LYS A 112 11.92 17.57 -1.65
C LYS A 112 12.12 18.80 -2.53
N THR A 113 11.59 18.79 -3.74
CA THR A 113 11.71 19.90 -4.69
C THR A 113 11.01 21.16 -4.17
N TYR A 114 9.82 21.00 -3.58
CA TYR A 114 9.08 22.10 -2.95
C TYR A 114 9.82 22.71 -1.75
N VAL A 115 10.39 21.88 -0.88
CA VAL A 115 11.17 22.36 0.27
C VAL A 115 12.43 23.08 -0.20
N GLN A 116 13.13 22.54 -1.20
CA GLN A 116 14.30 23.20 -1.77
C GLN A 116 13.96 24.55 -2.42
N SER A 117 12.84 24.65 -3.13
CA SER A 117 12.42 25.90 -3.77
C SER A 117 11.98 26.95 -2.74
N THR A 118 11.28 26.54 -1.69
CA THR A 118 10.87 27.46 -0.60
C THR A 118 12.07 27.96 0.21
N ILE A 119 13.03 27.09 0.55
CA ILE A 119 14.28 27.51 1.20
C ILE A 119 15.04 28.51 0.32
N ARG A 120 15.15 28.25 -0.99
CA ARG A 120 15.80 29.17 -1.92
C ARG A 120 15.09 30.52 -2.01
N ALA A 121 13.75 30.53 -2.02
CA ALA A 121 12.97 31.76 -2.02
C ALA A 121 13.21 32.57 -0.73
N LEU A 122 13.17 31.91 0.44
CA LEU A 122 13.44 32.56 1.72
C LEU A 122 14.86 33.15 1.80
N GLU A 123 15.86 32.47 1.23
CA GLU A 123 17.23 32.99 1.21
C GLU A 123 17.36 34.19 0.26
N ILE A 124 16.66 34.21 -0.86
CA ILE A 124 16.59 35.37 -1.76
C ILE A 124 15.92 36.55 -1.04
N ASP A 125 14.74 36.36 -0.47
CA ASP A 125 14.01 37.40 0.27
C ASP A 125 14.86 37.98 1.41
N ARG A 126 15.64 37.12 2.09
CA ARG A 126 16.58 37.54 3.13
C ARG A 126 17.71 38.40 2.57
N LEU A 127 18.34 37.99 1.47
CA LEU A 127 19.40 38.79 0.83
C LEU A 127 18.87 40.14 0.36
N ASP A 128 17.66 40.16 -0.19
CA ASP A 128 17.00 41.39 -0.64
C ASP A 128 16.65 42.32 0.53
N SER A 129 16.11 41.79 1.63
CA SER A 129 15.87 42.57 2.86
C SER A 129 17.17 43.16 3.40
N ARG A 130 18.25 42.37 3.45
CA ARG A 130 19.56 42.83 3.93
C ARG A 130 20.11 43.94 3.04
N ASN A 131 20.00 43.79 1.72
CA ASN A 131 20.44 44.82 0.77
C ASN A 131 19.62 46.11 0.93
N ALA A 132 18.30 46.00 1.12
CA ALA A 132 17.43 47.14 1.37
C ALA A 132 17.80 47.88 2.68
N ASP A 133 18.11 47.15 3.74
CA ASP A 133 18.53 47.74 5.02
C ASP A 133 19.92 48.39 4.94
N LEU A 134 20.86 47.78 4.21
CA LEU A 134 22.16 48.40 3.92
C LEU A 134 22.00 49.72 3.15
N GLN A 135 21.12 49.73 2.14
CA GLN A 135 20.85 50.94 1.37
C GLN A 135 20.23 52.03 2.23
N ARG A 136 19.24 51.71 3.07
CA ARG A 136 18.65 52.67 4.02
C ARG A 136 19.68 53.20 5.02
N ALA A 137 20.54 52.34 5.55
CA ALA A 137 21.60 52.74 6.47
C ALA A 137 22.57 53.72 5.79
N TYR A 138 22.93 53.46 4.53
CA TYR A 138 23.78 54.34 3.74
C TYR A 138 23.11 55.69 3.48
N GLU A 139 21.85 55.71 3.03
CA GLU A 139 21.08 56.94 2.79
C GLU A 139 20.91 57.77 4.07
N SER A 140 20.69 57.11 5.21
CA SER A 140 20.60 57.77 6.51
C SER A 140 21.93 58.38 6.94
N ALA A 141 23.02 57.63 6.80
CA ALA A 141 24.36 58.08 7.15
C ALA A 141 24.83 59.23 6.25
N SER A 142 24.60 59.15 4.94
CA SER A 142 24.94 60.22 4.00
C SER A 142 24.17 61.50 4.30
N SER A 143 22.85 61.41 4.54
CA SER A 143 22.04 62.57 4.93
C SER A 143 22.50 63.19 6.26
N ALA A 144 22.87 62.35 7.24
CA ALA A 144 23.40 62.83 8.52
C ALA A 144 24.76 63.52 8.35
N LEU A 145 25.63 62.99 7.48
CA LEU A 145 26.94 63.54 7.20
C LEU A 145 26.85 64.89 6.46
N GLU A 146 25.97 65.00 5.46
CA GLU A 146 25.67 66.26 4.77
C GLU A 146 25.16 67.32 5.75
N LYS A 147 24.26 66.96 6.66
CA LYS A 147 23.75 67.86 7.72
C LYS A 147 24.84 68.28 8.69
N ALA A 148 25.72 67.36 9.09
CA ALA A 148 26.84 67.65 9.97
C ALA A 148 27.83 68.62 9.32
N GLN A 149 28.15 68.43 8.03
CA GLN A 149 29.02 69.32 7.27
C GLN A 149 28.41 70.72 7.10
N ALA A 150 27.12 70.79 6.76
CA ALA A 150 26.38 72.04 6.56
C ALA A 150 26.04 72.79 7.85
N SER A 151 26.22 72.17 9.03
CA SER A 151 25.94 72.81 10.32
C SER A 151 26.84 74.04 10.56
N SER A 152 26.39 74.99 11.38
CA SER A 152 27.20 76.15 11.78
C SER A 152 28.07 75.90 13.02
N LEU A 153 28.30 74.62 13.37
CA LEU A 153 29.06 74.24 14.56
C LEU A 153 30.55 74.59 14.44
N PRO A 154 31.26 74.81 15.56
CA PRO A 154 32.72 74.89 15.57
C PRO A 154 33.35 73.63 14.96
N GLU A 155 34.46 73.80 14.25
CA GLU A 155 35.13 72.76 13.45
C GLU A 155 35.46 71.50 14.27
N VAL A 156 35.95 71.66 15.50
CA VAL A 156 36.23 70.56 16.43
C VAL A 156 34.97 69.76 16.81
N MET A 157 33.82 70.43 16.93
CA MET A 157 32.54 69.75 17.22
C MET A 157 31.98 69.05 15.98
N LYS A 158 32.19 69.63 14.79
CA LYS A 158 31.84 68.97 13.52
C LYS A 158 32.62 67.69 13.33
N ASP A 159 33.93 67.71 13.54
CA ASP A 159 34.78 66.53 13.40
C ASP A 159 34.35 65.41 14.34
N ARG A 160 34.06 65.75 15.60
CA ARG A 160 33.54 64.78 16.57
C ARG A 160 32.18 64.21 16.17
N LEU A 161 31.28 65.05 15.68
CA LEU A 161 29.96 64.61 15.18
C LEU A 161 30.10 63.68 13.97
N ILE A 162 31.01 63.99 13.04
CA ILE A 162 31.29 63.14 11.87
C ILE A 162 31.85 61.78 12.33
N GLN A 163 32.78 61.76 13.29
CA GLN A 163 33.30 60.51 13.85
C GLN A 163 32.20 59.68 14.53
N ASP A 164 31.29 60.31 15.28
CA ASP A 164 30.17 59.63 15.92
C ASP A 164 29.18 59.06 14.88
N ILE A 165 28.92 59.77 13.78
CA ILE A 165 28.09 59.29 12.67
C ILE A 165 28.75 58.07 12.00
N LEU A 166 30.05 58.13 11.71
CA LEU A 166 30.78 57.03 11.09
C LEU A 166 30.81 55.78 11.98
N ARG A 167 31.08 55.96 13.28
CA ARG A 167 31.08 54.85 14.24
C ARG A 167 29.70 54.19 14.39
N ASN A 168 28.63 54.99 14.39
CA ASN A 168 27.27 54.46 14.41
C ASN A 168 26.93 53.71 13.12
N PHE A 169 27.38 54.21 11.98
CA PHE A 169 27.21 53.54 10.69
C PHE A 169 27.94 52.19 10.66
N GLU A 170 29.20 52.14 11.09
CA GLU A 170 29.97 50.89 11.22
C GLU A 170 29.27 49.87 12.13
N THR A 171 28.82 50.30 13.31
CA THR A 171 28.07 49.44 14.25
C THR A 171 26.78 48.90 13.62
N THR A 172 26.12 49.71 12.79
CA THR A 172 24.88 49.32 12.10
C THR A 172 25.17 48.32 10.97
N LEU A 173 26.25 48.50 10.23
CA LEU A 173 26.71 47.54 9.22
C LEU A 173 27.04 46.18 9.85
N GLU A 174 27.79 46.18 10.96
CA GLU A 174 28.11 44.94 11.68
C GLU A 174 26.84 44.22 12.16
N ARG A 175 25.84 44.96 12.66
CA ARG A 175 24.56 44.36 13.05
C ARG A 175 23.83 43.73 11.88
N ILE A 176 23.71 44.43 10.75
CA ILE A 176 23.02 43.93 9.55
C ILE A 176 23.74 42.71 8.96
N GLN A 177 25.08 42.69 9.00
CA GLN A 177 25.87 41.56 8.54
C GLN A 177 25.75 40.33 9.46
N ASN A 178 25.69 40.57 10.78
CA ASN A 178 25.61 39.51 11.78
C ASN A 178 24.18 39.06 12.12
N ASP A 179 23.14 39.76 11.62
CA ASP A 179 21.74 39.36 11.80
C ASP A 179 21.43 38.12 10.93
N THR A 180 21.80 36.97 11.47
CA THR A 180 21.57 35.66 10.87
C THR A 180 20.51 34.92 11.66
N ILE A 181 19.36 34.66 11.03
CA ILE A 181 18.30 33.78 11.56
C ILE A 181 18.86 32.40 11.93
N VAL A 182 19.91 31.94 11.24
CA VAL A 182 20.63 30.68 11.52
C VAL A 182 21.10 30.59 12.98
N THR A 183 21.52 31.70 13.60
CA THR A 183 21.92 31.71 15.03
C THR A 183 20.75 31.75 16.01
N ARG A 184 19.58 32.25 15.59
CA ARG A 184 18.37 32.24 16.45
C ARG A 184 17.59 30.95 16.39
N TYR A 185 17.68 30.20 15.28
CA TYR A 185 16.92 28.98 15.05
C TYR A 185 17.78 27.71 14.98
N ASP A 186 19.10 27.82 15.21
CA ASP A 186 20.05 26.71 15.30
C ASP A 186 19.87 25.66 14.18
N LEU A 187 19.80 26.14 12.94
CA LEU A 187 19.58 25.31 11.74
C LEU A 187 20.89 24.78 11.14
N ASN A 188 21.91 24.58 11.97
CA ASN A 188 23.20 24.00 11.55
C ASN A 188 23.18 22.47 11.56
#